data_AF-A0A1C4RP44-F1
#
_entry.id   AF-A0A1C4RP44-F1
#
_cell.length_a   1.000
_cell.length_b   1.000
_cell.length_c   1.000
_cell.angle_alpha   90.00
_cell.angle_beta   90.00
_cell.angle_gamma   90.00
#
_symmetry.space_group_name_H-M   'P 1'
#
loop_
_entity.id
_entity.type
_entity.pdbx_description
1 polymer ?
#
loop_
_entity_poly.entity_id
_entity_poly.type
_entity_poly.pdbx_seq_one_letter_code
_entity_poly.pdbx_strand_id
1 'polypeptide(L)'
;MTPLRRLPAVLALSGALLAGWSAAWGAAPARAAAPHGVPFTGGSGESGYVATGGRYTSVSAAWTQPQLACSTDGSDSTSSWVGLDGATDRTVEQAGTSGQCSGTTAPATMYAWYELYPAYPVTSRIRSGPATPCGPVSPPTGAAPSR
;
A
#
# COMPACT_ATOMS: atom_id res chain seq x y z
N MET A 1 -22.33 27.72 -76.17
CA MET A 1 -21.54 28.70 -75.41
C MET A 1 -21.34 28.15 -74.01
N THR A 2 -20.16 27.60 -73.72
CA THR A 2 -19.71 27.21 -72.37
C THR A 2 -18.99 28.40 -71.70
N PRO A 3 -18.88 28.43 -70.37
CA PRO A 3 -17.60 27.99 -69.84
C PRO A 3 -17.69 26.99 -68.67
N LEU A 4 -16.67 26.15 -68.67
CA LEU A 4 -16.36 25.11 -67.71
C LEU A 4 -16.01 25.70 -66.34
N ARG A 5 -16.36 24.96 -65.27
CA ARG A 5 -15.57 24.94 -64.04
C ARG A 5 -15.04 23.52 -63.83
N ARG A 6 -13.72 23.40 -63.90
CA ARG A 6 -12.94 22.22 -63.50
C ARG A 6 -12.57 22.35 -62.03
N LEU A 7 -12.45 21.21 -61.33
CA LEU A 7 -11.33 20.81 -60.43
C LEU A 7 -11.77 19.58 -59.56
N PRO A 8 -10.84 18.76 -59.02
CA PRO A 8 -10.52 17.43 -59.54
C PRO A 8 -10.89 16.27 -58.59
N ALA A 9 -10.79 15.06 -59.13
CA ALA A 9 -10.86 13.80 -58.38
C ALA A 9 -9.68 13.62 -57.41
N VAL A 10 -9.92 13.00 -56.26
CA VAL A 10 -8.88 12.31 -55.49
C VAL A 10 -9.38 10.93 -55.08
N LEU A 11 -8.79 9.92 -55.72
CA LEU A 11 -8.69 8.54 -55.26
C LEU A 11 -7.55 8.44 -54.24
N ALA A 12 -7.75 7.72 -53.14
CA ALA A 12 -6.70 7.00 -52.38
C ALA A 12 -7.39 6.00 -51.43
N LEU A 13 -7.58 4.73 -51.82
CA LEU A 13 -6.68 3.58 -51.62
C LEU A 13 -6.29 3.32 -50.16
N SER A 14 -6.84 2.23 -49.64
CA SER A 14 -6.59 1.59 -48.36
C SER A 14 -5.11 1.27 -48.11
N GLY A 15 -4.64 1.53 -46.89
CA GLY A 15 -3.33 1.09 -46.42
C GLY A 15 -3.28 1.08 -44.89
N ALA A 16 -3.78 0.00 -44.28
CA ALA A 16 -3.59 -0.23 -42.85
C ALA A 16 -2.17 -0.77 -42.62
N LEU A 17 -1.24 0.10 -42.23
CA LEU A 17 0.05 -0.29 -41.68
C LEU A 17 -0.16 -0.71 -40.22
N LEU A 18 -0.01 -1.99 -39.92
CA LEU A 18 0.12 -2.49 -38.54
C LEU A 18 1.51 -2.12 -38.03
N ALA A 19 1.63 -0.97 -37.37
CA ALA A 19 2.81 -0.65 -36.57
C ALA A 19 2.82 -1.55 -35.33
N GLY A 20 3.72 -2.54 -35.31
CA GLY A 20 3.93 -3.41 -34.16
C GLY A 20 4.45 -2.62 -32.96
N TRP A 21 3.68 -2.59 -31.88
CA TRP A 21 4.18 -2.18 -30.58
C TRP A 21 4.80 -3.40 -29.90
N SER A 22 6.12 -3.50 -29.93
CA SER A 22 6.83 -4.41 -29.03
C SER A 22 6.70 -3.85 -27.61
N ALA A 23 5.67 -4.28 -26.88
CA ALA A 23 5.64 -4.12 -25.44
C ALA A 23 6.76 -5.00 -24.87
N ALA A 24 7.92 -4.41 -24.58
CA ALA A 24 8.90 -5.03 -23.73
C ALA A 24 8.25 -5.21 -22.35
N TRP A 25 7.74 -6.42 -22.09
CA TRP A 25 7.35 -6.83 -20.76
C TRP A 25 8.62 -6.88 -19.92
N GLY A 26 8.90 -5.78 -19.21
CA GLY A 26 9.86 -5.81 -18.12
C GLY A 26 9.41 -6.91 -17.16
N ALA A 27 10.26 -7.92 -16.96
CA ALA A 27 10.01 -8.94 -15.97
C ALA A 27 9.81 -8.24 -14.62
N ALA A 28 8.62 -8.38 -14.03
CA ALA A 28 8.39 -7.95 -12.67
C ALA A 28 9.43 -8.63 -11.78
N PRO A 29 10.03 -7.93 -10.79
CA PRO A 29 10.97 -8.56 -9.88
C PRO A 29 10.28 -9.76 -9.23
N ALA A 30 10.94 -10.91 -9.26
CA ALA A 30 10.43 -12.10 -8.60
C ALA A 30 10.26 -11.79 -7.11
N ARG A 31 9.01 -11.85 -6.61
CA ARG A 31 8.73 -11.82 -5.18
C ARG A 31 9.39 -13.05 -4.58
N ALA A 32 10.40 -12.87 -3.74
CA ALA A 32 10.87 -13.96 -2.88
C ALA A 32 9.65 -14.50 -2.12
N ALA A 33 9.45 -15.82 -2.15
CA ALA A 33 8.41 -16.44 -1.36
C ALA A 33 8.68 -16.11 0.11
N ALA A 34 7.78 -15.36 0.74
CA ALA A 34 7.86 -15.13 2.17
C ALA A 34 7.88 -16.51 2.87
N PRO A 35 8.69 -16.71 3.92
CA PRO A 35 8.53 -17.89 4.76
C PRO A 35 7.05 -18.02 5.12
N HIS A 36 6.50 -19.23 5.05
CA HIS A 36 5.08 -19.48 5.32
C HIS A 36 4.76 -18.98 6.73
N GLY A 37 4.23 -17.76 6.82
CA GLY A 37 3.83 -17.17 8.08
C GLY A 37 2.71 -18.00 8.68
N VAL A 38 2.79 -18.27 9.97
CA VAL A 38 1.68 -18.88 10.70
C VAL A 38 0.69 -17.80 11.12
N PRO A 39 -0.61 -18.10 11.20
CA PRO A 39 -1.59 -17.15 11.69
C PRO A 39 -1.20 -16.62 13.08
N PHE A 40 -1.34 -15.30 13.25
CA PHE A 40 -1.08 -14.60 14.49
C PHE A 40 -2.34 -13.84 14.90
N THR A 41 -2.66 -13.89 16.19
CA THR A 41 -3.71 -13.09 16.82
C THR A 41 -3.15 -12.46 18.09
N GLY A 42 -3.13 -11.13 18.12
CA GLY A 42 -2.72 -10.35 19.29
C GLY A 42 -3.87 -10.10 20.24
N GLY A 43 -3.55 -9.72 21.48
CA GLY A 43 -4.53 -9.52 22.54
C GLY A 43 -5.44 -8.30 22.36
N SER A 44 -5.11 -7.37 21.45
CA SER A 44 -5.85 -6.12 21.26
C SER A 44 -6.66 -6.06 19.96
N GLY A 45 -6.92 -7.23 19.36
CA GLY A 45 -7.63 -7.33 18.07
C GLY A 45 -6.70 -7.32 16.87
N GLU A 46 -5.38 -7.42 17.07
CA GLU A 46 -4.45 -7.65 15.97
C GLU A 46 -4.65 -9.03 15.37
N SER A 47 -4.63 -9.12 14.05
CA SER A 47 -4.61 -10.39 13.33
C SER A 47 -3.68 -10.29 12.13
N GLY A 48 -3.07 -11.41 11.75
CA GLY A 48 -2.16 -11.44 10.62
C GLY A 48 -1.36 -12.72 10.54
N TYR A 49 -0.13 -12.59 10.04
CA TYR A 49 0.82 -13.69 9.89
C TYR A 49 2.14 -13.34 10.53
N VAL A 50 2.78 -14.32 11.15
CA VAL A 50 4.11 -14.20 11.74
C VAL A 50 5.04 -15.27 11.19
N ALA A 51 6.26 -14.89 10.84
CA ALA A 51 7.34 -15.82 10.57
C ALA A 51 8.23 -15.93 11.81
N THR A 52 8.49 -17.14 12.30
CA THR A 52 9.29 -17.39 13.52
C THR A 52 10.47 -18.32 13.23
N GLY A 53 11.31 -18.59 14.24
CA GLY A 53 12.38 -19.60 14.14
C GLY A 53 13.62 -19.18 13.34
N GLY A 54 13.75 -17.89 13.00
CA GLY A 54 14.88 -17.34 12.26
C GLY A 54 15.32 -15.99 12.81
N ARG A 55 16.48 -15.52 12.33
CA ARG A 55 16.95 -14.14 12.56
C ARG A 55 16.51 -13.28 11.39
N TYR A 56 15.65 -12.31 11.65
CA TYR A 56 15.15 -11.36 10.66
C TYR A 56 15.85 -10.01 10.85
N THR A 57 16.30 -9.40 9.75
CA THR A 57 16.97 -8.07 9.78
C THR A 57 16.22 -7.03 8.96
N SER A 58 15.15 -7.44 8.27
CA SER A 58 14.33 -6.58 7.45
C SER A 58 12.96 -7.18 7.28
N VAL A 59 11.95 -6.32 7.28
CA VAL A 59 10.58 -6.67 6.91
C VAL A 59 10.02 -5.56 6.02
N SER A 60 9.20 -5.93 5.05
CA SER A 60 8.51 -4.98 4.20
C SER A 60 7.15 -5.52 3.79
N ALA A 61 6.18 -4.63 3.71
CA ALA A 61 4.88 -4.93 3.15
C ALA A 61 4.36 -3.70 2.40
N ALA A 62 3.48 -3.97 1.45
CA ALA A 62 2.74 -2.95 0.72
C ALA A 62 1.27 -3.30 0.80
N TRP A 63 0.45 -2.32 1.12
CA TRP A 63 -1.00 -2.45 1.23
C TRP A 63 -1.67 -1.22 0.63
N THR A 64 -2.95 -1.34 0.33
CA THR A 64 -3.76 -0.18 -0.06
C THR A 64 -4.54 0.28 1.16
N GLN A 65 -4.43 1.55 1.53
CA GLN A 65 -5.21 2.09 2.63
C GLN A 65 -6.69 2.14 2.22
N PRO A 66 -7.60 1.48 2.94
CA PRO A 66 -9.03 1.55 2.62
C PRO A 66 -9.57 2.96 2.89
N GLN A 67 -10.53 3.39 2.07
CA GLN A 67 -11.34 4.55 2.39
C GLN A 67 -12.31 4.16 3.51
N LEU A 68 -12.23 4.84 4.65
CA LEU A 68 -13.14 4.59 5.75
C LEU A 68 -14.46 5.33 5.54
N ALA A 69 -15.56 4.59 5.68
CA ALA A 69 -16.90 5.14 5.79
C ALA A 69 -17.24 5.29 7.28
N CYS A 70 -17.11 6.49 7.82
CA CYS A 70 -17.47 6.76 9.20
C CYS A 70 -18.98 6.90 9.35
N SER A 71 -19.58 6.16 10.27
CA SER A 71 -20.93 6.44 10.77
C SER A 71 -20.90 7.64 11.74
N THR A 72 -22.02 8.35 11.87
CA THR A 72 -22.11 9.54 12.74
C THR A 72 -22.13 9.21 14.23
N ASP A 73 -22.19 7.93 14.61
CA ASP A 73 -22.50 7.52 15.98
C ASP A 73 -21.41 6.58 16.56
N GLY A 74 -20.34 6.29 15.80
CA GLY A 74 -19.31 5.29 16.16
C GLY A 74 -17.88 5.84 16.21
N SER A 75 -17.07 5.29 17.12
CA SER A 75 -15.62 5.48 17.14
C SER A 75 -14.92 4.21 16.66
N ASP A 76 -14.67 4.14 15.36
CA ASP A 76 -14.00 2.99 14.73
C ASP A 76 -12.55 3.33 14.40
N SER A 77 -11.67 2.35 14.53
CA SER A 77 -10.29 2.48 14.11
C SER A 77 -9.80 1.22 13.42
N THR A 78 -8.92 1.38 12.44
CA THR A 78 -8.24 0.27 11.79
C THR A 78 -6.80 0.65 11.54
N SER A 79 -5.92 -0.35 11.59
CA SER A 79 -4.49 -0.21 11.40
C SER A 79 -4.00 -1.32 10.47
N SER A 80 -3.13 -0.96 9.54
CA SER A 80 -2.35 -1.90 8.74
C SER A 80 -0.88 -1.62 9.04
N TRP A 81 -0.13 -2.66 9.36
CA TRP A 81 1.24 -2.52 9.84
C TRP A 81 2.10 -3.73 9.48
N VAL A 82 3.40 -3.51 9.59
CA VAL A 82 4.43 -4.53 9.46
C VAL A 82 5.51 -4.26 10.49
N GLY A 83 6.08 -5.32 11.06
CA GLY A 83 7.05 -5.19 12.13
C GLY A 83 7.93 -6.40 12.34
N LEU A 84 8.95 -6.20 13.18
CA LEU A 84 9.81 -7.21 13.75
C LEU A 84 9.48 -7.36 15.23
N ASP A 85 9.76 -8.55 15.78
CA ASP A 85 9.51 -8.91 17.18
C ASP A 85 8.01 -8.89 17.56
N GLY A 86 7.69 -8.93 18.86
CA GLY A 86 6.33 -8.72 19.40
C GLY A 86 5.40 -9.92 19.35
N ALA A 87 5.76 -10.98 18.63
CA ALA A 87 4.95 -12.20 18.58
C ALA A 87 5.08 -13.09 19.83
N THR A 88 6.26 -13.11 20.44
CA THR A 88 6.56 -13.95 21.62
C THR A 88 7.20 -13.16 22.77
N ASP A 89 7.49 -11.88 22.58
CA ASP A 89 8.16 -11.00 23.53
C ASP A 89 7.34 -9.72 23.75
N ARG A 90 7.92 -8.73 24.43
CA ARG A 90 7.27 -7.46 24.78
C ARG A 90 7.94 -6.26 24.12
N THR A 91 8.57 -6.44 22.98
CA THR A 91 9.18 -5.37 22.19
C THR A 91 8.69 -5.49 20.76
N VAL A 92 8.43 -4.37 20.09
CA VAL A 92 8.08 -4.43 18.66
C VAL A 92 8.66 -3.23 17.94
N GLU A 93 9.29 -3.48 16.81
CA GLU A 93 9.71 -2.47 15.86
C GLU A 93 8.74 -2.49 14.68
N GLN A 94 7.87 -1.50 14.59
CA GLN A 94 6.76 -1.54 13.64
C GLN A 94 6.48 -0.19 13.00
N ALA A 95 5.93 -0.26 11.79
CA ALA A 95 5.46 0.90 11.06
C ALA A 95 4.17 0.55 10.33
N GLY A 96 3.31 1.56 10.20
CA GLY A 96 1.97 1.33 9.70
C GLY A 96 1.24 2.61 9.31
N THR A 97 0.01 2.38 8.89
CA THR A 97 -0.98 3.42 8.67
C THR A 97 -2.26 3.05 9.40
N SER A 98 -2.95 4.06 9.90
CA SER A 98 -4.20 3.89 10.60
C SER A 98 -5.22 4.92 10.16
N GLY A 99 -6.47 4.53 10.24
CA GLY A 99 -7.61 5.41 10.06
C GLY A 99 -8.49 5.37 11.29
N GLN A 100 -8.95 6.54 11.72
CA GLN A 100 -9.83 6.70 12.87
C GLN A 100 -11.06 7.54 12.49
N CYS A 101 -12.23 7.01 12.82
CA CYS A 101 -13.49 7.72 12.82
C CYS A 101 -13.73 8.29 14.23
N SER A 102 -14.02 9.58 14.30
CA SER A 102 -14.61 10.19 15.49
C SER A 102 -16.12 10.28 15.27
N GLY A 103 -16.92 9.77 16.21
CA GLY A 103 -18.38 9.61 16.11
C GLY A 103 -19.20 10.90 16.07
N THR A 104 -18.74 11.90 15.32
CA THR A 104 -19.46 13.13 14.93
C THR A 104 -18.90 13.73 13.63
N THR A 105 -17.74 13.28 13.12
CA THR A 105 -17.02 13.96 12.04
C THR A 105 -16.61 12.99 10.93
N ALA A 106 -17.19 13.19 9.76
CA ALA A 106 -16.56 12.85 8.49
C ALA A 106 -15.73 14.06 8.01
N PRO A 107 -14.54 13.86 7.44
CA PRO A 107 -13.92 12.58 7.06
C PRO A 107 -13.10 11.93 8.19
N ALA A 108 -12.84 10.63 8.05
CA ALA A 108 -11.90 9.90 8.90
C ALA A 108 -10.52 10.57 8.94
N THR A 109 -9.88 10.58 10.10
CA THR A 109 -8.48 10.99 10.22
C THR A 109 -7.56 9.83 9.88
N MET A 110 -6.69 10.03 8.90
CA MET A 110 -5.64 9.06 8.53
C MET A 110 -4.27 9.53 9.03
N TYR A 111 -3.45 8.60 9.49
CA TYR A 111 -2.07 8.86 9.88
C TYR A 111 -1.16 7.69 9.52
N ALA A 112 0.07 8.01 9.17
CA ALA A 112 1.19 7.07 9.18
C ALA A 112 1.86 7.14 10.55
N TRP A 113 2.50 6.05 10.95
CA TRP A 113 3.16 5.96 12.24
C TRP A 113 4.31 4.96 12.21
N TYR A 114 5.25 5.15 13.13
CA TYR A 114 6.22 4.13 13.53
C TYR A 114 6.29 4.04 15.05
N GLU A 115 6.61 2.87 15.56
CA GLU A 115 6.71 2.58 16.99
C GLU A 115 7.89 1.64 17.26
N LEU A 116 8.60 1.94 18.33
CA LEU A 116 9.64 1.09 18.91
C LEU A 116 9.19 0.77 20.34
N TYR A 117 8.19 -0.12 20.46
CA TYR A 117 7.55 -0.42 21.74
C TYR A 117 8.59 -0.97 22.73
N PRO A 118 8.67 -0.46 23.98
CA PRO A 118 7.59 0.22 24.73
C PRO A 118 7.49 1.74 24.57
N ALA A 119 8.26 2.38 23.68
CA ALA A 119 8.06 3.79 23.39
C ALA A 119 6.73 4.02 22.66
N TYR A 120 6.09 5.17 22.90
CA TYR A 120 4.87 5.55 22.19
C TYR A 120 5.11 5.76 20.68
N PRO A 121 4.09 5.50 19.84
CA PRO A 121 4.18 5.72 18.40
C PRO A 121 4.37 7.19 18.05
N VAL A 122 5.22 7.44 17.07
CA VAL A 122 5.35 8.75 16.42
C VAL A 122 4.42 8.78 15.21
N THR A 123 3.58 9.80 15.12
CA THR A 123 2.50 9.87 14.11
C THR A 123 2.68 11.05 13.16
N SER A 124 2.17 10.91 11.95
CA SER A 124 2.11 11.96 10.94
C SER A 124 0.82 11.85 10.14
N ARG A 125 0.06 12.95 10.02
CA ARG A 125 -1.20 12.97 9.28
C ARG A 125 -0.93 12.71 7.80
N ILE A 126 -1.71 11.80 7.22
CA ILE A 126 -1.68 11.50 5.78
C ILE A 126 -3.05 11.80 5.17
N ARG A 127 -3.09 12.00 3.84
CA ARG A 127 -4.36 12.09 3.11
C ARG A 127 -4.81 10.70 2.70
N SER A 128 -6.10 10.42 2.84
CA SER A 128 -6.70 9.33 2.08
C SER A 128 -6.68 9.71 0.59
N GLY A 129 -6.05 8.86 -0.22
CA GLY A 129 -6.13 8.93 -1.68
C GLY A 129 -7.05 7.83 -2.23
N PRO A 130 -7.44 7.89 -3.51
CA PRO A 130 -8.17 6.79 -4.14
C PRO A 130 -7.32 5.53 -4.14
N ALA A 131 -7.71 4.50 -3.38
CA ALA A 131 -7.13 3.14 -3.31
C ALA A 131 -5.67 3.02 -3.81
N THR A 132 -4.80 3.91 -3.33
CA THR A 132 -3.44 4.00 -3.86
C THR A 132 -2.60 3.03 -3.04
N PRO A 133 -1.84 2.13 -3.67
CA PRO A 133 -0.89 1.30 -2.95
C PRO A 133 0.05 2.20 -2.15
N CYS A 134 0.09 2.01 -0.83
CA CYS A 134 1.18 2.51 -0.03
C CYS A 134 2.45 1.81 -0.55
N GLY A 135 3.51 2.60 -0.78
CA GLY A 135 4.82 2.04 -1.05
C GLY A 135 5.26 1.10 0.09
N PRO A 136 6.34 0.33 -0.11
CA PRO A 136 6.83 -0.56 0.93
C PRO A 136 7.05 0.22 2.22
N VAL A 137 6.36 -0.20 3.28
CA VAL A 137 6.54 0.32 4.64
C VAL A 137 7.56 -0.57 5.32
N SER A 138 8.53 0.06 5.97
CA SER A 138 9.54 -0.62 6.76
C SER A 138 9.71 0.11 8.09
N PRO A 139 9.90 -0.61 9.21
CA PRO A 139 10.31 -0.01 10.47
C PRO A 139 11.65 0.74 10.29
N PRO A 140 11.92 1.78 11.08
CA PRO A 140 13.22 2.45 11.06
C PRO A 140 14.33 1.45 11.39
N THR A 141 15.30 1.32 10.50
CA THR A 141 16.48 0.49 10.72
C THR A 141 17.42 1.23 11.67
N GLY A 142 17.46 0.84 12.95
CA GLY A 142 18.38 1.49 13.89
C GLY A 142 18.15 1.29 15.38
N ALA A 143 17.12 0.56 15.83
CA ALA A 143 17.09 0.12 17.22
C ALA A 143 18.15 -0.98 17.40
N ALA A 144 19.05 -0.77 18.37
CA ALA A 144 20.07 -1.76 18.70
C ALA A 144 19.39 -3.10 19.03
N PRO A 145 19.94 -4.25 18.59
CA PRO A 145 19.35 -5.54 18.90
C PRO A 145 19.22 -5.67 20.42
N SER A 146 17.99 -5.83 20.90
CA SER A 146 17.76 -6.33 22.24
C SER A 146 18.42 -7.71 22.31
N ARG A 147 19.52 -7.78 23.06
CA ARG A 147 20.17 -9.03 23.43
C ARG A 147 19.26 -9.88 24.30
#